data_AF-A0A6C0JG50-F1
#
_entry.id   AF-A0A6C0JG50-F1
#
_cell.length_a   1.000
_cell.length_b   1.000
_cell.length_c   1.000
_cell.angle_alpha   90.00
_cell.angle_beta   90.00
_cell.angle_gamma   90.00
#
_symmetry.space_group_name_H-M   'P 1'
#
loop_
_entity.id
_entity.type
_entity.pdbx_description
1 polymer ?
#
loop_
_entity_poly.entity_id
_entity_poly.type
_entity_poly.pdbx_seq_one_letter_code
_entity_poly.pdbx_strand_id
1 'polypeptide(L)'
;MEQLYVLQLESGKYYVGKTASPSDRYKQHLAGTGAAWTKKFKPTKMIEIRALKSEHDETNTTKDLMKKYGVDNVRGGAYTTISLDDATKALLEREFRSGNDKCFKCGLGGHFANRCPITVREEPEPEEEVWGCEYCDKEFKRMTLAIQHERRCTSKPQPRAAKKTGACYRCGRASHYSPDCYAKTDTDGNDLDD
;
A
#
# COMPACT_ATOMS: atom_id res chain seq x y z
N MET A 1 29.70 37.92 -6.21
CA MET A 1 28.91 37.70 -4.98
C MET A 1 27.87 36.65 -5.29
N GLU A 2 27.72 35.66 -4.41
CA GLU A 2 26.68 34.64 -4.59
C GLU A 2 25.30 35.21 -4.23
N GLN A 3 24.29 34.76 -4.97
CA GLN A 3 22.89 35.12 -4.80
C GLN A 3 22.07 33.85 -4.57
N LEU A 4 21.14 33.95 -3.63
CA LEU A 4 20.13 32.95 -3.39
C LEU A 4 19.00 33.16 -4.38
N TYR A 5 18.49 32.07 -4.95
CA TYR A 5 17.32 32.09 -5.80
C TYR A 5 16.34 30.98 -5.40
N VAL A 6 15.06 31.27 -5.63
CA VAL A 6 13.97 30.32 -5.41
C VAL A 6 13.21 30.13 -6.71
N LEU A 7 13.06 28.87 -7.12
CA LEU A 7 12.29 28.46 -8.28
C LEU A 7 10.98 27.81 -7.82
N GLN A 8 9.88 28.25 -8.42
CA GLN A 8 8.63 27.52 -8.44
C GLN A 8 8.66 26.56 -9.62
N LEU A 9 8.34 25.30 -9.34
CA LEU A 9 8.28 24.21 -10.29
C LEU A 9 6.82 23.76 -10.48
N GLU A 10 6.61 22.91 -11.47
CA GLU A 10 5.32 22.26 -11.71
C GLU A 10 4.83 21.47 -10.47
N SER A 11 3.51 21.25 -10.39
CA SER A 11 2.87 20.49 -9.28
C SER A 11 3.09 21.10 -7.88
N GLY A 12 3.25 22.42 -7.82
CA GLY A 12 3.41 23.17 -6.56
C GLY A 12 4.70 22.83 -5.81
N LYS A 13 5.75 22.43 -6.54
CA LYS A 13 7.06 22.11 -5.96
C LYS A 13 7.97 23.33 -6.00
N TYR A 14 8.94 23.39 -5.09
CA TYR A 14 9.86 24.51 -4.98
C TYR A 14 11.30 24.02 -4.89
N TYR A 15 12.22 24.83 -5.41
CA TYR A 15 13.65 24.60 -5.32
C TYR A 15 14.38 25.86 -4.87
N VAL A 16 15.28 25.71 -3.90
CA VAL A 16 16.16 26.79 -3.43
C VAL A 16 17.59 26.43 -3.79
N GLY A 17 18.34 27.40 -4.30
CA GLY A 17 19.76 27.25 -4.56
C GLY A 17 20.51 28.57 -4.42
N LYS A 18 21.84 28.49 -4.39
CA LYS A 18 22.73 29.63 -4.50
C LYS A 18 23.59 29.56 -5.76
N THR A 19 23.87 30.71 -6.37
CA THR A 19 24.74 30.82 -7.53
C THR A 19 25.22 32.26 -7.71
N ALA A 20 26.34 32.47 -8.40
CA ALA A 20 26.79 33.81 -8.78
C ALA A 20 25.91 34.45 -9.87
N SER A 21 25.28 33.63 -10.73
CA SER A 21 24.48 34.08 -11.88
C SER A 21 23.12 33.37 -11.95
N PRO A 22 22.07 33.89 -11.30
CA PRO A 22 20.76 33.24 -11.25
C PRO A 22 20.11 33.06 -12.63
N SER A 23 20.27 34.04 -13.51
CA SER A 23 19.66 34.04 -14.85
C SER A 23 20.17 32.89 -15.72
N ASP A 24 21.49 32.67 -15.75
CA ASP A 24 22.08 31.56 -16.51
C ASP A 24 21.77 30.22 -15.86
N ARG A 25 21.76 30.18 -14.53
CA ARG A 25 21.37 28.97 -13.79
C ARG A 25 19.93 28.58 -14.08
N TYR A 26 19.02 29.53 -14.18
CA TYR A 26 17.63 29.28 -14.57
C TYR A 26 17.51 28.66 -15.97
N LYS A 27 18.27 29.18 -16.95
CA LYS A 27 18.34 28.59 -18.30
C LYS A 27 18.88 27.16 -18.27
N GLN A 28 19.87 26.87 -17.42
CA GLN A 28 20.37 25.49 -17.23
C GLN A 28 19.30 24.55 -16.67
N HIS A 29 18.51 25.02 -15.69
CA HIS A 29 17.37 24.25 -15.16
C HIS A 29 16.31 24.00 -16.24
N LEU A 30 16.00 24.99 -17.09
CA LEU A 30 15.09 24.84 -18.23
C LEU A 30 15.64 23.85 -19.28
N ALA A 31 16.95 23.84 -19.50
CA ALA A 31 17.63 22.92 -20.40
C ALA A 31 17.81 21.50 -19.82
N GLY A 32 17.41 21.26 -18.55
CA GLY A 32 17.50 19.95 -17.91
C GLY A 32 18.87 19.57 -17.35
N THR A 33 19.83 20.50 -17.30
CA THR A 33 21.18 20.30 -16.72
C THR A 33 21.27 20.76 -15.25
N GLY A 34 20.12 21.02 -14.64
CA GLY A 34 19.99 21.43 -13.25
C GLY A 34 20.09 20.30 -12.23
N ALA A 35 19.62 20.58 -11.01
CA ALA A 35 19.50 19.59 -9.94
C ALA A 35 18.52 18.47 -10.32
N ALA A 36 18.69 17.28 -9.73
CA ALA A 36 17.81 16.13 -9.94
C ALA A 36 16.32 16.48 -9.70
N TRP A 37 16.05 17.31 -8.69
CA TRP A 37 14.71 17.81 -8.38
C TRP A 37 14.11 18.63 -9.53
N THR A 38 14.86 19.59 -10.08
CA THR A 38 14.43 20.43 -11.21
C THR A 38 14.40 19.70 -12.55
N LYS A 39 15.07 18.54 -12.64
CA LYS A 39 14.97 17.63 -13.79
C LYS A 39 13.67 16.82 -13.74
N LYS A 40 13.24 16.45 -12.53
CA LYS A 40 11.97 15.75 -12.28
C LYS A 40 10.76 16.68 -12.41
N PHE A 41 10.86 17.91 -11.90
CA PHE A 41 9.81 18.92 -11.95
C PHE A 41 10.34 20.17 -12.66
N LYS A 42 9.78 20.51 -13.83
CA LYS A 42 10.33 21.62 -14.61
C LYS A 42 10.07 22.95 -13.91
N PRO A 43 11.01 23.90 -13.99
CA PRO A 43 10.83 25.22 -13.40
C PRO A 43 9.81 26.04 -14.20
N THR A 44 8.77 26.50 -13.52
CA THR A 44 7.74 27.37 -14.10
C THR A 44 8.14 28.84 -13.98
N LYS A 45 8.62 29.26 -12.80
CA LYS A 45 8.92 30.68 -12.54
C LYS A 45 10.02 30.83 -11.50
N MET A 46 10.86 31.85 -11.67
CA MET A 46 11.76 32.32 -10.60
C MET A 46 11.01 33.31 -9.72
N ILE A 47 10.83 32.96 -8.44
CA ILE A 47 9.96 33.73 -7.52
C ILE A 47 10.74 34.68 -6.61
N GLU A 48 11.99 34.37 -6.29
CA GLU A 48 12.83 35.20 -5.43
C GLU A 48 14.28 35.14 -5.88
N ILE A 49 14.96 36.29 -5.86
CA ILE A 49 16.40 36.43 -6.01
C ILE A 49 16.86 37.43 -4.98
N ARG A 50 17.86 37.07 -4.17
CA ARG A 50 18.45 37.98 -3.19
C ARG A 50 19.93 37.68 -2.96
N ALA A 51 20.69 38.65 -2.47
CA ALA A 51 22.07 38.42 -2.07
C ALA A 51 22.12 37.48 -0.86
N LEU A 52 23.11 36.56 -0.81
CA LEU A 52 23.31 35.74 0.38
C LEU A 52 23.74 36.61 1.56
N LYS A 53 23.04 36.45 2.68
CA LYS A 53 23.38 37.11 3.95
C LYS A 53 24.37 36.29 4.79
N SER A 54 24.35 34.96 4.64
CA SER A 54 25.11 34.00 5.43
C SER A 54 25.26 32.68 4.65
N GLU A 55 26.26 31.87 5.01
CA GLU A 55 26.45 30.53 4.46
C GLU A 55 25.22 29.63 4.67
N HIS A 56 24.48 29.82 5.77
CA HIS A 56 23.30 29.03 6.10
C HIS A 56 21.99 29.59 5.52
N ASP A 57 22.03 30.72 4.80
CA ASP A 57 20.84 31.42 4.31
C ASP A 57 19.99 30.54 3.37
N GLU A 58 20.65 29.72 2.54
CA GLU A 58 20.01 28.77 1.63
C GLU A 58 19.21 27.69 2.39
N THR A 59 19.85 27.07 3.38
CA THR A 59 19.23 26.00 4.18
C THR A 59 18.07 26.56 5.02
N ASN A 60 18.24 27.74 5.61
CA ASN A 60 17.18 28.39 6.38
C ASN A 60 15.98 28.77 5.51
N THR A 61 16.22 29.29 4.31
CA THR A 61 15.14 29.61 3.35
C THR A 61 14.43 28.35 2.87
N THR A 62 15.19 27.27 2.66
CA THR A 62 14.61 25.96 2.34
C THR A 62 13.67 25.49 3.45
N LYS A 63 14.11 25.57 4.72
CA LYS A 63 13.30 25.22 5.89
C LYS A 63 12.05 26.09 6.03
N ASP A 64 12.14 27.39 5.80
CA ASP A 64 11.00 28.31 5.85
C ASP A 64 9.94 27.94 4.79
N LEU A 65 10.39 27.66 3.56
CA LEU A 65 9.51 27.21 2.49
C LEU A 65 8.93 25.82 2.79
N MET A 66 9.69 24.90 3.39
CA MET A 66 9.18 23.60 3.86
C MET A 66 8.09 23.77 4.91
N LYS A 67 8.23 24.73 5.83
CA LYS A 67 7.20 25.05 6.82
C LYS A 67 5.92 25.58 6.16
N LYS A 68 6.04 26.35 5.07
CA LYS A 68 4.90 26.95 4.36
C LYS A 68 4.19 26.00 3.39
N TYR A 69 4.96 25.21 2.63
CA TYR A 69 4.43 24.37 1.54
C TYR A 69 4.52 22.87 1.83
N GLY A 70 5.12 22.46 2.94
CA GLY A 70 5.33 21.07 3.34
C GLY A 70 6.73 20.55 2.98
N VAL A 71 7.28 19.70 3.86
CA VAL A 71 8.63 19.13 3.71
C VAL A 71 8.79 18.37 2.39
N ASP A 72 7.75 17.72 1.87
CA ASP A 72 7.82 16.97 0.61
C ASP A 72 7.83 17.84 -0.65
N ASN A 73 7.46 19.12 -0.55
CA ASN A 73 7.27 19.97 -1.72
C ASN A 73 8.48 20.86 -2.03
N VAL A 74 9.46 20.92 -1.14
CA VAL A 74 10.59 21.85 -1.24
C VAL A 74 11.92 21.11 -1.13
N ARG A 75 12.89 21.45 -1.99
CA ARG A 75 14.26 20.95 -1.94
C ARG A 75 15.27 22.07 -2.12
N GLY A 76 16.47 21.90 -1.57
CA GLY A 76 17.53 22.92 -1.62
C GLY A 76 18.55 22.74 -0.51
N GLY A 77 19.72 23.40 -0.62
CA GLY A 77 20.78 23.35 0.39
C GLY A 77 21.18 21.93 0.79
N ALA A 78 21.02 21.61 2.07
CA ALA A 78 21.30 20.29 2.63
C ALA A 78 20.26 19.21 2.24
N TYR A 79 19.12 19.59 1.67
CA TYR A 79 17.99 18.71 1.35
C TYR A 79 17.78 18.63 -0.16
N THR A 80 18.80 18.21 -0.90
CA THR A 80 18.75 18.09 -2.38
C THR A 80 18.32 16.72 -2.88
N THR A 81 18.21 15.72 -2.00
CA THR A 81 17.76 14.37 -2.34
C THR A 81 16.30 14.38 -2.80
N ILE A 82 15.96 13.52 -3.77
CA ILE A 82 14.60 13.46 -4.33
C ILE A 82 13.61 13.05 -3.25
N SER A 83 13.88 11.94 -2.57
CA SER A 83 13.14 11.49 -1.40
C SER A 83 13.95 11.78 -0.14
N LEU A 84 13.32 12.42 0.83
CA LEU A 84 13.84 12.51 2.19
C LEU A 84 13.40 11.26 2.95
N ASP A 85 14.29 10.70 3.77
CA ASP A 85 13.95 9.60 4.68
C ASP A 85 12.89 10.03 5.70
N ASP A 86 12.06 9.09 6.11
CA ASP A 86 10.95 9.35 7.05
C ASP A 86 11.46 9.92 8.38
N ALA A 87 12.63 9.46 8.83
CA ALA A 87 13.31 10.01 10.00
C ALA A 87 13.66 11.50 9.84
N THR A 88 14.23 11.89 8.69
CA THR A 88 14.58 13.29 8.40
C THR A 88 13.34 14.17 8.30
N LYS A 89 12.27 13.67 7.67
CA LYS A 89 10.98 14.38 7.63
C LYS A 89 10.41 14.58 9.03
N ALA A 90 10.41 13.54 9.85
CA ALA A 90 9.93 13.61 11.23
C ALA A 90 10.73 14.61 12.07
N LEU A 91 12.06 14.69 11.87
CA LEU A 91 12.91 15.68 12.53
C LEU A 91 12.57 17.12 12.11
N LEU A 92 12.42 17.37 10.80
CA LEU A 92 12.03 18.67 10.27
C LEU A 92 10.64 19.10 10.76
N GLU A 93 9.67 18.20 10.68
CA GLU A 93 8.31 18.41 11.19
C GLU A 93 8.32 18.72 12.69
N ARG A 94 9.13 18.00 13.48
CA ARG A 94 9.30 18.26 14.92
C ARG A 94 9.94 19.63 15.16
N GLU A 95 10.95 20.01 14.38
CA GLU A 95 11.58 21.34 14.45
C GLU A 95 10.55 22.45 14.17
N PHE A 96 9.69 22.26 13.17
CA PHE A 96 8.66 23.24 12.84
C PHE A 96 7.53 23.33 13.88
N ARG A 97 7.23 22.22 14.57
CA ARG A 97 6.28 22.19 15.71
C ARG A 97 6.81 22.94 16.93
N SER A 98 8.13 23.02 17.09
CA SER A 98 8.82 23.66 18.20
C SER A 98 8.41 25.13 18.41
N GLY A 99 7.99 25.83 17.36
CA GLY A 99 7.54 27.22 17.43
C GLY A 99 6.05 27.42 17.71
N ASN A 100 5.29 26.37 18.06
CA ASN A 100 3.82 26.42 18.11
C ASN A 100 3.21 25.82 19.40
N ASP A 101 4.00 25.74 20.49
CA ASP A 101 3.59 25.13 21.78
C ASP A 101 3.00 23.71 21.66
N LYS A 102 3.44 23.00 20.62
CA LYS A 102 3.07 21.60 20.36
C LYS A 102 4.09 20.67 21.00
N CYS A 103 3.58 19.65 21.67
CA CYS A 103 4.39 18.65 22.34
C CYS A 103 5.34 17.95 21.36
N PHE A 104 6.63 17.88 21.72
CA PHE A 104 7.67 17.22 20.91
C PHE A 104 7.48 15.71 20.74
N LYS A 105 6.63 15.09 21.56
CA LYS A 105 6.40 13.64 21.56
C LYS A 105 5.19 13.24 20.69
N CYS A 106 4.06 13.94 20.82
CA CYS A 106 2.82 13.60 20.10
C CYS A 106 2.36 14.62 19.06
N GLY A 107 2.96 15.81 19.02
CA GLY A 107 2.58 16.88 18.09
C GLY A 107 1.27 17.61 18.44
N LEU A 108 0.59 17.24 19.53
CA LEU A 108 -0.60 17.95 20.04
C LEU A 108 -0.19 19.13 20.92
N GLY A 109 -0.98 20.21 20.88
CA GLY A 109 -0.78 21.39 21.73
C GLY A 109 -1.26 21.20 23.17
N GLY A 110 -0.97 22.19 24.03
CA GLY A 110 -1.51 22.27 25.39
C GLY A 110 -0.71 21.53 26.47
N HIS A 111 0.45 20.95 26.13
CA HIS A 111 1.34 20.31 27.10
C HIS A 111 2.79 20.23 26.60
N PHE A 112 3.72 20.09 27.56
CA PHE A 112 5.14 19.85 27.27
C PHE A 112 5.42 18.36 27.09
N ALA A 113 6.53 18.01 26.44
CA ALA A 113 6.92 16.62 26.17
C ALA A 113 6.94 15.73 27.43
N ASN A 114 7.38 16.28 28.56
CA ASN A 114 7.40 15.60 29.86
C ASN A 114 6.01 15.37 30.47
N ARG A 115 4.98 16.04 29.95
CA ARG A 115 3.56 15.90 30.33
C ARG A 115 2.71 15.38 29.16
N CYS A 116 3.33 14.62 28.26
CA CYS A 116 2.64 14.05 27.11
C CYS A 116 1.70 12.93 27.55
N PRO A 117 0.37 13.07 27.36
CA PRO A 117 -0.59 12.04 27.74
C PRO A 117 -0.53 10.82 26.82
N ILE A 118 0.09 10.95 25.64
CA ILE A 118 0.35 9.85 24.72
C ILE A 118 1.63 9.13 25.17
N THR A 119 1.47 8.04 25.90
CA THR A 119 2.57 7.18 26.39
C THR A 119 2.83 5.98 25.48
N VAL A 120 1.93 5.64 24.57
CA VAL A 120 2.07 4.54 23.62
C VAL A 120 1.45 4.98 22.31
N ARG A 121 2.25 4.96 21.25
CA ARG A 121 1.71 4.90 19.88
C ARG A 121 1.09 3.52 19.83
N GLU A 122 -0.24 3.42 19.77
CA GLU A 122 -0.86 2.20 19.28
C GLU A 122 -0.30 2.02 17.86
N GLU A 123 0.65 1.12 17.72
CA GLU A 123 0.98 0.61 16.40
C GLU A 123 -0.33 0.02 15.87
N PRO A 124 -0.76 0.38 14.65
CA PRO A 124 -1.93 -0.26 14.09
C PRO A 124 -1.71 -1.76 14.18
N GLU A 125 -2.59 -2.44 14.91
CA GLU A 125 -2.57 -3.90 15.02
C GLU A 125 -2.53 -4.43 13.58
N PRO A 126 -1.55 -5.25 13.21
CA PRO A 126 -1.40 -5.67 11.82
C PRO A 126 -2.71 -6.32 11.40
N GLU A 127 -3.33 -5.82 10.32
CA GLU A 127 -4.49 -6.46 9.70
C GLU A 127 -4.12 -7.92 9.46
N GLU A 128 -4.68 -8.83 10.26
CA GLU A 128 -4.42 -10.26 10.13
C GLU A 128 -4.97 -10.69 8.76
N GLU A 129 -4.09 -11.00 7.82
CA GLU A 129 -4.47 -11.57 6.53
C GLU A 129 -5.12 -12.94 6.78
N VAL A 130 -6.45 -12.98 6.67
CA VAL A 130 -7.26 -14.19 6.83
C VAL A 130 -7.40 -14.94 5.51
N TRP A 131 -7.30 -16.26 5.58
CA TRP A 131 -7.41 -17.17 4.44
C TRP A 131 -8.74 -17.90 4.50
N GLY A 132 -9.66 -17.57 3.60
CA GLY A 132 -10.99 -18.20 3.51
C GLY A 132 -10.98 -19.50 2.69
N CYS A 133 -11.96 -20.36 2.96
CA CYS A 133 -12.26 -21.51 2.10
C CYS A 133 -13.13 -21.09 0.91
N GLU A 134 -12.82 -21.53 -0.31
CA GLU A 134 -13.64 -21.17 -1.49
C GLU A 134 -15.04 -21.82 -1.54
N TYR A 135 -15.30 -22.79 -0.65
CA TYR A 135 -16.51 -23.61 -0.68
C TYR A 135 -17.40 -23.41 0.55
N CYS A 136 -16.92 -22.65 1.55
CA CYS A 136 -17.70 -22.32 2.74
C CYS A 136 -17.13 -21.08 3.45
N ASP A 137 -17.91 -20.45 4.32
CA ASP A 137 -17.54 -19.22 5.03
C ASP A 137 -16.57 -19.44 6.22
N LYS A 138 -15.65 -20.41 6.12
CA LYS A 138 -14.63 -20.65 7.15
C LYS A 138 -13.33 -19.92 6.81
N GLU A 139 -12.84 -19.17 7.79
CA GLU A 139 -11.63 -18.37 7.72
C GLU A 139 -10.52 -18.94 8.62
N PHE A 140 -9.27 -18.80 8.18
CA PHE A 140 -8.11 -19.37 8.85
C PHE A 140 -6.97 -18.36 8.95
N LYS A 141 -6.22 -18.40 10.06
CA LYS A 141 -5.06 -17.54 10.30
C LYS A 141 -3.81 -17.89 9.48
N ARG A 142 -3.84 -19.02 8.74
CA ARG A 142 -2.72 -19.51 7.91
C ARG A 142 -3.26 -20.20 6.68
N MET A 143 -2.66 -19.90 5.53
CA MET A 143 -2.95 -20.54 4.25
C MET A 143 -2.93 -22.08 4.32
N THR A 144 -2.00 -22.67 5.07
CA THR A 144 -1.88 -24.13 5.20
C THR A 144 -3.11 -24.77 5.85
N LEU A 145 -3.75 -24.08 6.80
CA LEU A 145 -4.96 -24.56 7.46
C LEU A 145 -6.17 -24.45 6.54
N ALA A 146 -6.27 -23.35 5.77
CA ALA A 146 -7.31 -23.20 4.75
C ALA A 146 -7.24 -24.31 3.70
N ILE A 147 -6.04 -24.60 3.17
CA ILE A 147 -5.83 -25.69 2.19
C ILE A 147 -6.18 -27.05 2.78
N GLN A 148 -5.78 -27.33 4.03
CA GLN A 148 -6.08 -28.61 4.68
C GLN A 148 -7.58 -28.78 4.89
N HIS A 149 -8.26 -27.71 5.30
CA HIS A 149 -9.71 -27.67 5.43
C HIS A 149 -10.39 -27.93 4.09
N GLU A 150 -9.99 -27.22 3.03
CA GLU A 150 -10.57 -27.37 1.70
C GLU A 150 -10.54 -28.80 1.21
N ARG A 151 -9.43 -29.54 1.40
CA ARG A 151 -9.33 -30.95 1.00
C ARG A 151 -10.42 -31.84 1.61
N ARG A 152 -10.96 -31.46 2.77
CA ARG A 152 -11.98 -32.20 3.52
C ARG A 152 -13.28 -31.42 3.67
N CYS A 153 -13.45 -30.33 2.93
CA CYS A 153 -14.61 -29.46 3.06
C CYS A 153 -15.84 -30.16 2.50
N THR A 154 -16.83 -30.39 3.35
CA THR A 154 -18.07 -31.10 3.02
C THR A 154 -18.99 -30.30 2.09
N SER A 155 -18.75 -28.99 1.97
CA SER A 155 -19.44 -28.10 1.03
C SER A 155 -18.90 -28.22 -0.39
N LYS A 156 -17.80 -28.97 -0.60
CA LYS A 156 -17.32 -29.28 -1.95
C LYS A 156 -18.32 -30.16 -2.69
N PRO A 157 -18.61 -29.87 -3.97
CA PRO A 157 -19.40 -30.75 -4.80
C PRO A 157 -18.65 -32.07 -4.96
N GLN A 158 -19.18 -33.12 -4.35
CA GLN A 158 -18.59 -34.45 -4.46
C GLN A 158 -18.90 -35.02 -5.85
N PRO A 159 -17.97 -35.73 -6.51
CA PRO A 159 -18.30 -36.46 -7.71
C PRO A 159 -19.40 -37.46 -7.38
N ARG A 160 -20.58 -37.25 -7.97
CA ARG A 160 -21.70 -38.19 -7.83
C ARG A 160 -21.25 -39.52 -8.42
N ALA A 161 -21.13 -40.55 -7.59
CA ALA A 161 -20.98 -41.92 -8.06
C ALA A 161 -22.11 -42.21 -9.07
N ALA A 162 -21.75 -42.72 -10.25
CA ALA A 162 -22.71 -43.07 -11.28
C ALA A 162 -23.77 -44.02 -10.69
N LYS A 163 -25.04 -43.59 -10.66
CA LYS A 163 -26.17 -44.44 -10.29
C LYS A 163 -26.22 -45.60 -11.28
N LYS A 164 -25.91 -46.83 -10.82
CA LYS A 164 -26.37 -48.03 -11.53
C LYS A 164 -27.90 -48.03 -11.47
N THR A 165 -28.51 -47.90 -12.63
CA THR A 165 -29.95 -47.78 -12.87
C THR A 165 -30.69 -49.01 -12.36
N GLY A 166 -31.92 -48.82 -11.86
CA GLY A 166 -32.79 -49.83 -11.23
C GLY A 166 -33.09 -51.04 -12.10
N ALA A 167 -32.14 -51.99 -12.10
CA ALA A 167 -32.29 -53.34 -12.61
C ALA A 167 -32.72 -54.27 -11.48
N CYS A 168 -33.66 -55.16 -11.78
CA CYS A 168 -34.10 -56.21 -10.88
C CYS A 168 -32.93 -57.14 -10.53
N TYR A 169 -32.68 -57.42 -9.24
CA TYR A 169 -31.59 -58.31 -8.85
C TYR A 169 -31.87 -59.79 -9.16
N ARG A 170 -33.11 -60.15 -9.50
CA ARG A 170 -33.48 -61.52 -9.89
C ARG A 170 -33.27 -61.78 -11.40
N CYS A 171 -33.58 -60.81 -12.26
CA CYS A 171 -33.56 -61.02 -13.72
C CYS A 171 -32.74 -60.00 -14.53
N GLY A 172 -32.09 -59.05 -13.87
CA GLY A 172 -31.23 -58.04 -14.51
C GLY A 172 -31.95 -56.97 -15.33
N ARG A 173 -33.28 -57.09 -15.55
CA ARG A 173 -34.05 -56.13 -16.36
C ARG A 173 -34.41 -54.88 -15.57
N ALA A 174 -34.35 -53.73 -16.25
CA ALA A 174 -34.81 -52.47 -15.69
C ALA A 174 -36.34 -52.37 -15.66
N SER A 175 -36.88 -51.56 -14.75
CA SER A 175 -38.32 -51.23 -14.53
C SER A 175 -39.03 -51.91 -13.36
N HIS A 176 -38.42 -52.90 -12.71
CA HIS A 176 -38.98 -53.52 -11.49
C HIS A 176 -37.86 -53.98 -10.53
N TYR A 177 -38.23 -54.40 -9.32
CA TYR A 177 -37.32 -54.91 -8.30
C TYR A 177 -37.61 -56.39 -8.00
N SER A 178 -36.65 -57.10 -7.41
CA SER A 178 -36.73 -58.55 -7.13
C SER A 178 -38.04 -59.07 -6.51
N PRO A 179 -38.68 -58.40 -5.54
CA PRO A 179 -39.94 -58.91 -4.98
C PRO A 179 -41.13 -58.85 -5.94
N ASP A 180 -41.05 -58.04 -6.99
CA ASP A 180 -42.10 -57.88 -8.01
C ASP A 180 -41.64 -58.47 -9.37
N CYS A 181 -40.67 -59.40 -9.33
CA CYS A 181 -40.11 -59.99 -10.53
C CYS A 181 -41.07 -61.00 -11.15
N TYR A 182 -41.64 -60.64 -12.28
CA TYR A 182 -42.53 -61.49 -13.09
C TYR A 182 -41.80 -62.28 -14.19
N ALA A 183 -40.48 -62.12 -14.33
CA ALA A 183 -39.71 -62.75 -15.39
C ALA A 183 -39.32 -64.19 -15.05
N LYS A 184 -39.52 -65.11 -16.02
CA LYS A 184 -39.13 -66.52 -15.92
C LYS A 184 -37.69 -66.81 -16.32
N THR A 185 -37.04 -65.87 -16.99
CA THR A 185 -35.65 -65.99 -17.43
C THR A 185 -34.87 -64.73 -17.14
N ASP A 186 -33.55 -64.83 -16.97
CA ASP A 186 -32.68 -63.65 -16.87
C ASP A 186 -32.49 -62.96 -18.24
N THR A 187 -31.87 -61.78 -18.25
CA THR A 187 -31.30 -61.13 -19.45
C THR A 187 -30.42 -62.04 -20.32
N ASP A 188 -29.78 -63.04 -19.75
CA ASP A 188 -28.93 -64.02 -20.45
C ASP A 188 -29.70 -65.26 -20.96
N GLY A 189 -31.02 -65.35 -20.71
CA GLY A 189 -31.86 -66.45 -21.20
C GLY A 189 -31.86 -67.73 -20.35
N ASN A 190 -31.20 -67.71 -19.20
CA ASN A 190 -31.23 -68.78 -18.21
C ASN A 190 -32.58 -68.81 -17.47
N ASP A 191 -33.13 -70.00 -17.23
CA ASP A 191 -34.38 -70.19 -16.48
C ASP A 191 -34.19 -69.83 -15.00
N LEU A 192 -35.13 -69.05 -14.47
CA LEU A 192 -35.16 -68.62 -13.08
C LEU A 192 -36.15 -69.54 -12.36
N ASP A 193 -35.62 -70.57 -11.67
CA ASP A 193 -36.41 -71.50 -10.86
C ASP A 193 -37.26 -70.74 -9.82
N ASP A 194 -38.50 -71.21 -9.59
CA ASP A 194 -39.55 -70.50 -8.83
C ASP A 194 -39.17 -70.20 -7.37
#